data_AF-A0A1D7QV74-F1
#
_entry.id   AF-A0A1D7QV74-F1
#
_cell.length_a   1.000
_cell.length_b   1.000
_cell.length_c   1.000
_cell.angle_alpha   90.00
_cell.angle_beta   90.00
_cell.angle_gamma   90.00
#
_symmetry.space_group_name_H-M   'P 1'
#
loop_
_entity.id
_entity.type
_entity.pdbx_description
1 polymer ?
#
loop_
_entity_poly.entity_id
_entity_poly.type
_entity_poly.pdbx_seq_one_letter_code
_entity_poly.pdbx_strand_id
1 'polypeptide(L)'
;MKIKWLVVFLIFSVLINLWFLIKLTDTVEEKQVTDQLNAMLNESSQLIMYEMDMESVIRLEQSLKLTMSSAHAYRHESDYAAEVWYQSSILNELLFMQIDEEHLISTLDGETRQEISLILMDAVEEGTISNIEDNIVNLIEDDYLILD
;
A
#
# COMPACT_ATOMS: atom_id res chain seq x y z
N MET A 1 7.84 48.97 31.19
CA MET A 1 8.37 47.71 30.61
C MET A 1 7.32 46.63 30.32
N LYS A 2 6.00 46.88 30.45
CA LYS A 2 4.98 45.82 30.34
C LYS A 2 4.40 45.60 28.91
N ILE A 3 4.41 46.64 28.07
CA ILE A 3 3.80 46.60 26.72
C ILE A 3 4.64 45.81 25.71
N LYS A 4 5.97 45.89 25.77
CA LYS A 4 6.87 45.18 24.82
C LYS A 4 6.78 43.66 24.95
N TRP A 5 6.66 43.15 26.18
CA TRP A 5 6.50 41.72 26.43
C TRP A 5 5.13 41.19 26.02
N LEU A 6 4.08 42.02 26.14
CA LEU A 6 2.73 41.66 25.70
C LEU A 6 2.67 41.44 24.19
N VAL A 7 3.33 42.31 23.41
CA VAL A 7 3.40 42.20 21.95
C VAL A 7 4.18 40.96 21.51
N VAL A 8 5.29 40.65 22.20
CA VAL A 8 6.08 39.42 21.93
C VAL A 8 5.25 38.18 22.22
N PHE A 9 4.52 38.12 23.32
CA PHE A 9 3.61 37.02 23.64
C PHE A 9 2.48 36.87 22.62
N LEU A 10 1.95 37.99 22.11
CA LEU A 10 0.91 37.98 21.10
C LEU A 10 1.42 37.39 19.77
N ILE A 11 2.62 37.81 19.34
CA ILE A 11 3.27 37.28 18.13
C ILE A 11 3.55 35.79 18.30
N PHE A 12 4.07 35.37 19.45
CA PHE A 12 4.35 33.95 19.73
C PHE A 12 3.07 33.10 19.73
N SER A 13 1.97 33.62 20.28
CA SER A 13 0.65 32.97 20.23
C SER A 13 0.14 32.80 18.80
N VAL A 14 0.28 33.83 17.96
CA VAL A 14 -0.11 33.74 16.54
C VAL A 14 0.74 32.71 15.79
N LEU A 15 2.05 32.69 16.03
CA LEU A 15 2.95 31.71 15.40
C LEU A 15 2.65 30.27 15.82
N ILE A 16 2.32 30.04 17.09
CA ILE A 16 1.91 28.71 17.58
C ILE A 16 0.62 28.26 16.91
N ASN A 17 -0.39 29.14 16.82
CA ASN A 17 -1.65 28.81 16.16
C ASN A 17 -1.47 28.55 14.66
N LEU A 18 -0.60 29.30 13.99
CA LEU A 18 -0.26 29.08 12.59
C LEU A 18 0.43 27.72 12.38
N TRP A 19 1.34 27.35 13.28
CA TRP A 19 2.01 26.05 13.26
C TRP A 19 1.04 24.89 13.47
N PHE A 20 0.09 25.02 14.41
CA PHE A 20 -0.96 24.03 14.62
C PHE A 20 -1.88 23.87 13.40
N LEU A 21 -2.24 24.96 12.73
CA LEU A 21 -3.05 24.92 11.51
C LEU A 21 -2.34 24.19 10.37
N ILE A 22 -1.05 24.48 10.15
CA ILE A 22 -0.24 23.78 9.13
C ILE A 22 -0.18 22.28 9.44
N LYS A 23 0.17 21.91 10.69
CA LYS A 23 0.20 20.51 11.13
C LYS A 23 -1.14 19.79 10.96
N LEU A 24 -2.26 20.46 11.24
CA LEU A 24 -3.60 19.89 11.08
C LEU A 24 -3.95 19.65 9.61
N THR A 25 -3.53 20.52 8.70
CA THR A 25 -3.74 20.34 7.25
C THR A 25 -2.92 19.17 6.73
N ASP A 26 -1.63 19.09 7.08
CA ASP A 26 -0.75 17.98 6.66
C ASP A 26 -1.29 16.61 7.14
N THR A 27 -1.83 16.55 8.37
CA THR A 27 -2.38 15.32 8.95
C THR A 27 -3.66 14.84 8.24
N VAL A 28 -4.49 15.78 7.73
CA VAL A 28 -5.73 15.44 7.01
C VAL A 28 -5.41 14.89 5.63
N GLU A 29 -4.40 15.45 4.97
CA GLU A 29 -3.92 15.01 3.65
C GLU A 29 -3.29 13.61 3.73
N GLU A 30 -2.40 13.38 4.71
CA GLU A 30 -1.75 12.08 4.92
C GLU A 30 -2.76 10.96 5.23
N LYS A 31 -3.75 11.24 6.09
CA LYS A 31 -4.81 10.27 6.38
C LYS A 31 -5.63 9.93 5.13
N GLN A 32 -5.98 10.93 4.33
CA GLN A 32 -6.76 10.70 3.11
C GLN A 32 -5.99 9.86 2.09
N VAL A 33 -4.68 10.10 1.93
CA VAL A 33 -3.80 9.28 1.08
C VAL A 33 -3.75 7.84 1.60
N THR A 34 -3.57 7.67 2.91
CA THR A 34 -3.54 6.35 3.56
C THR A 34 -4.84 5.57 3.30
N ASP A 35 -5.98 6.19 3.60
CA ASP A 35 -7.30 5.56 3.42
C ASP A 35 -7.54 5.18 1.95
N GLN A 36 -7.11 6.02 1.00
CA GLN A 36 -7.24 5.75 -0.43
C GLN A 36 -6.36 4.58 -0.87
N LEU A 37 -5.07 4.57 -0.50
CA LEU A 37 -4.15 3.51 -0.88
C LEU A 37 -4.57 2.16 -0.27
N ASN A 38 -5.08 2.17 0.96
CA ASN A 38 -5.64 0.98 1.62
C ASN A 38 -6.82 0.41 0.87
N ALA A 39 -7.74 1.27 0.41
CA ALA A 39 -8.87 0.82 -0.38
C ALA A 39 -8.44 0.14 -1.69
N MET A 40 -7.40 0.67 -2.35
CA MET A 40 -6.89 0.11 -3.61
C MET A 40 -6.12 -1.21 -3.42
N LEU A 41 -5.35 -1.33 -2.34
CA LEU A 41 -4.71 -2.60 -1.97
C LEU A 41 -5.75 -3.67 -1.61
N ASN A 42 -6.78 -3.32 -0.86
CA ASN A 42 -7.89 -4.22 -0.54
C ASN A 42 -8.67 -4.66 -1.78
N GLU A 43 -8.89 -3.77 -2.75
CA GLU A 43 -9.49 -4.14 -4.04
C GLU A 43 -8.63 -5.17 -4.78
N SER A 44 -7.32 -4.98 -4.79
CA SER A 44 -6.37 -5.90 -5.42
C SER A 44 -6.34 -7.26 -4.71
N SER A 45 -6.40 -7.29 -3.37
CA SER A 45 -6.57 -8.52 -2.58
C SER A 45 -7.85 -9.27 -2.98
N GLN A 46 -8.98 -8.57 -3.06
CA GLN A 46 -10.24 -9.19 -3.42
C GLN A 46 -10.18 -9.79 -4.83
N LEU A 47 -9.53 -9.13 -5.78
CA LEU A 47 -9.32 -9.67 -7.11
C LEU A 47 -8.55 -10.98 -7.05
N ILE A 48 -7.44 -11.05 -6.29
CA ILE A 48 -6.61 -12.25 -6.12
C ILE A 48 -7.43 -13.44 -5.57
N MET A 49 -8.37 -13.19 -4.66
CA MET A 49 -9.17 -14.23 -4.01
C MET A 49 -10.09 -15.01 -4.97
N TYR A 50 -10.51 -14.42 -6.09
CA TYR A 50 -11.45 -15.05 -7.01
C TYR A 50 -10.76 -15.98 -8.01
N GLU A 51 -11.57 -16.77 -8.73
CA GLU A 51 -11.09 -17.63 -9.82
C GLU A 51 -10.37 -16.78 -10.88
N MET A 52 -9.13 -17.17 -11.21
CA MET A 52 -8.26 -16.42 -12.13
C MET A 52 -8.50 -16.86 -13.57
N ASP A 53 -9.43 -16.20 -14.24
CA ASP A 53 -9.47 -16.18 -15.69
C ASP A 53 -8.59 -15.04 -16.26
N MET A 54 -8.39 -15.03 -17.58
CA MET A 54 -7.58 -14.02 -18.26
C MET A 54 -8.06 -12.58 -18.00
N GLU A 55 -9.38 -12.38 -17.90
CA GLU A 55 -9.94 -11.06 -17.62
C GLU A 55 -9.58 -10.60 -16.20
N SER A 56 -9.67 -11.51 -15.23
CA SER A 56 -9.35 -11.27 -13.83
C SER A 56 -7.87 -10.96 -13.65
N VAL A 57 -6.99 -11.66 -14.36
CA VAL A 57 -5.55 -11.40 -14.39
C VAL A 57 -5.25 -9.99 -14.93
N ILE A 58 -5.88 -9.58 -16.04
CA ILE A 58 -5.71 -8.23 -16.60
C ILE A 58 -6.22 -7.16 -15.62
N ARG A 59 -7.38 -7.39 -14.99
CA ARG A 59 -7.96 -6.45 -14.02
C ARG A 59 -7.06 -6.28 -12.80
N LEU A 60 -6.52 -7.38 -12.28
CA LEU A 60 -5.56 -7.35 -11.17
C LEU A 60 -4.31 -6.56 -11.54
N GLU A 61 -3.74 -6.80 -12.73
CA GLU A 61 -2.55 -6.07 -13.19
C GLU A 61 -2.82 -4.56 -13.28
N GLN A 62 -3.98 -4.18 -13.81
CA GLN A 62 -4.39 -2.78 -13.91
C GLN A 62 -4.61 -2.14 -12.53
N SER A 63 -5.20 -2.87 -11.59
CA SER A 63 -5.42 -2.43 -10.21
C SER A 63 -4.10 -2.16 -9.48
N LEU A 64 -3.14 -3.09 -9.59
CA LEU A 64 -1.81 -2.94 -8.99
C LEU A 64 -1.04 -1.79 -9.63
N LYS A 65 -1.04 -1.66 -10.96
CA LYS A 65 -0.42 -0.52 -11.66
C LYS A 65 -1.03 0.83 -11.27
N LEU A 66 -2.35 0.87 -11.05
CA LEU A 66 -3.02 2.07 -10.56
C LEU A 66 -2.60 2.40 -9.13
N THR A 67 -2.56 1.40 -8.25
CA THR A 67 -2.08 1.53 -6.86
C THR A 67 -0.65 2.06 -6.82
N MET A 68 0.26 1.47 -7.60
CA MET A 68 1.63 1.92 -7.75
C MET A 68 1.68 3.38 -8.24
N SER A 69 0.90 3.73 -9.26
CA SER A 69 0.90 5.10 -9.82
C SER A 69 0.39 6.13 -8.82
N SER A 70 -0.67 5.80 -8.08
CA SER A 70 -1.21 6.65 -7.01
C SER A 70 -0.22 6.79 -5.86
N ALA A 71 0.34 5.70 -5.36
CA ALA A 71 1.34 5.72 -4.30
C ALA A 71 2.59 6.52 -4.70
N HIS A 72 3.03 6.36 -5.95
CA HIS A 72 4.15 7.12 -6.49
C HIS A 72 3.92 8.63 -6.48
N ALA A 73 2.69 9.09 -6.76
CA ALA A 73 2.35 10.51 -6.76
C ALA A 73 2.52 11.15 -5.37
N TYR A 74 2.32 10.39 -4.30
CA TYR A 74 2.36 10.88 -2.91
C TYR A 74 3.64 10.46 -2.14
N ARG A 75 4.53 9.66 -2.74
CA ARG A 75 5.69 9.07 -2.04
C ARG A 75 6.68 10.06 -1.43
N HIS A 76 6.70 11.31 -1.90
CA HIS A 76 7.59 12.35 -1.39
C HIS A 76 7.00 13.09 -0.18
N GLU A 77 5.70 12.88 0.07
CA GLU A 77 4.89 13.56 1.07
C GLU A 77 4.43 12.59 2.18
N SER A 78 4.52 11.27 1.94
CA SER A 78 4.14 10.23 2.89
C SER A 78 5.06 9.01 2.79
N ASP A 79 5.68 8.64 3.92
CA ASP A 79 6.47 7.41 4.05
C ASP A 79 5.61 6.17 3.76
N TYR A 80 4.35 6.20 4.20
CA TYR A 80 3.37 5.16 3.91
C TYR A 80 3.16 4.98 2.40
N ALA A 81 3.00 6.08 1.66
CA ALA A 81 2.86 6.01 0.21
C ALA A 81 4.14 5.47 -0.48
N ALA A 82 5.33 5.80 0.04
CA ALA A 82 6.57 5.24 -0.47
C ALA A 82 6.65 3.71 -0.26
N GLU A 83 6.18 3.24 0.90
CA GLU A 83 6.15 1.82 1.24
C GLU A 83 5.12 1.04 0.40
N VAL A 84 3.90 1.56 0.26
CA VAL A 84 2.89 1.00 -0.63
C VAL A 84 3.41 0.92 -2.07
N TRP A 85 4.10 1.95 -2.55
CA TRP A 85 4.69 1.95 -3.89
C TRP A 85 5.72 0.82 -4.06
N TYR A 86 6.63 0.67 -3.11
CA TYR A 86 7.67 -0.36 -3.13
C TYR A 86 7.04 -1.77 -3.13
N GLN A 87 6.17 -2.04 -2.15
CA GLN A 87 5.57 -3.36 -1.95
C GLN A 87 4.64 -3.76 -3.10
N SER A 88 3.85 -2.81 -3.62
CA SER A 88 3.00 -3.08 -4.81
C SER A 88 3.83 -3.33 -6.07
N SER A 89 5.02 -2.72 -6.18
CA SER A 89 5.92 -2.96 -7.32
C SER A 89 6.48 -4.37 -7.29
N ILE A 90 6.92 -4.84 -6.12
CA ILE A 90 7.40 -6.22 -5.93
C ILE A 90 6.29 -7.23 -6.17
N LEU A 91 5.11 -7.00 -5.57
CA LEU A 91 3.97 -7.87 -5.77
C LEU A 91 3.60 -8.00 -7.25
N ASN A 92 3.59 -6.87 -7.98
CA ASN A 92 3.33 -6.88 -9.41
C ASN A 92 4.42 -7.66 -10.19
N GLU A 93 5.70 -7.48 -9.85
CA GLU A 93 6.79 -8.23 -10.50
C GLU A 93 6.67 -9.74 -10.24
N LEU A 94 6.38 -10.13 -9.01
CA LEU A 94 6.23 -11.52 -8.59
C LEU A 94 5.04 -12.20 -9.26
N LEU A 95 3.83 -11.66 -9.08
CA LEU A 95 2.59 -12.27 -9.55
C LEU A 95 2.50 -12.37 -11.08
N PHE A 96 3.12 -11.42 -11.79
CA PHE A 96 3.08 -11.37 -13.25
C PHE A 96 4.36 -11.86 -13.92
N MET A 97 5.27 -12.47 -13.16
CA MET A 97 6.38 -13.24 -13.73
C MET A 97 5.84 -14.33 -14.67
N GLN A 98 6.48 -14.53 -15.81
CA GLN A 98 6.07 -15.56 -16.78
C GLN A 98 6.68 -16.93 -16.43
N ILE A 99 5.83 -17.94 -16.29
CA ILE A 99 6.17 -19.36 -16.09
C ILE A 99 5.39 -20.16 -17.14
N ASP A 100 6.09 -20.90 -18.00
CA ASP A 100 5.50 -21.73 -19.05
C ASP A 100 4.40 -21.04 -19.89
N GLU A 101 4.67 -19.80 -20.33
CA GLU A 101 3.77 -18.93 -21.13
C GLU A 101 2.57 -18.33 -20.37
N GLU A 102 2.40 -18.64 -19.08
CA GLU A 102 1.37 -18.08 -18.20
C GLU A 102 1.98 -17.14 -17.15
N HIS A 103 1.16 -16.28 -16.53
CA HIS A 103 1.60 -15.51 -15.36
C HIS A 103 1.56 -16.39 -14.12
N LEU A 104 2.50 -16.23 -13.18
CA LEU A 104 2.56 -16.99 -11.93
C LEU A 104 1.20 -17.03 -11.21
N ILE A 105 0.50 -15.89 -11.11
CA ILE A 105 -0.81 -15.82 -10.47
C ILE A 105 -1.87 -16.77 -11.07
N SER A 106 -1.76 -17.08 -12.36
CA SER A 106 -2.63 -18.04 -13.06
C SER A 106 -2.29 -19.49 -12.73
N THR A 107 -1.01 -19.78 -12.43
CA THR A 107 -0.54 -21.13 -12.15
C THR A 107 -0.68 -21.53 -10.69
N LEU A 108 -0.77 -20.54 -9.78
CA LEU A 108 -1.06 -20.77 -8.36
C LEU A 108 -2.41 -21.47 -8.18
N ASP A 109 -2.55 -22.29 -7.14
CA ASP A 109 -3.85 -22.84 -6.81
C ASP A 109 -4.77 -21.81 -6.12
N GLY A 110 -6.02 -22.21 -5.85
CA GLY A 110 -6.98 -21.32 -5.19
C GLY A 110 -6.66 -21.03 -3.73
N GLU A 111 -6.01 -21.96 -3.03
CA GLU A 111 -5.66 -21.84 -1.61
C GLU A 111 -4.52 -20.84 -1.44
N THR A 112 -3.44 -21.00 -2.20
CA THR A 112 -2.30 -20.07 -2.23
C THR A 112 -2.75 -18.65 -2.60
N ARG A 113 -3.63 -18.49 -3.60
CA ARG A 113 -4.21 -17.18 -3.91
C ARG A 113 -5.02 -16.59 -2.75
N GLN A 114 -5.83 -17.40 -2.08
CA GLN A 114 -6.60 -16.94 -0.93
C GLN A 114 -5.67 -16.48 0.20
N GLU A 115 -4.59 -17.19 0.46
CA GLU A 115 -3.60 -16.81 1.46
C GLU A 115 -2.86 -15.53 1.09
N ILE A 116 -2.48 -15.33 -0.18
CA ILE A 116 -1.93 -14.05 -0.66
C ILE A 116 -2.90 -12.90 -0.41
N SER A 117 -4.19 -13.11 -0.70
CA SER A 117 -5.23 -12.10 -0.44
C SER A 117 -5.31 -11.75 1.05
N LEU A 118 -5.27 -12.76 1.93
CA LEU A 118 -5.31 -12.54 3.39
C LEU A 118 -4.08 -11.79 3.88
N ILE A 119 -2.88 -12.15 3.42
CA ILE A 119 -1.64 -11.43 3.75
C ILE A 119 -1.76 -9.94 3.42
N LEU A 120 -2.34 -9.60 2.26
CA LEU A 120 -2.56 -8.22 1.85
C LEU A 120 -3.59 -7.50 2.72
N MET A 121 -4.72 -8.15 3.03
CA MET A 121 -5.76 -7.56 3.88
C MET A 121 -5.24 -7.30 5.30
N ASP A 122 -4.55 -8.28 5.88
CA ASP A 122 -4.00 -8.18 7.23
C ASP A 122 -2.91 -7.10 7.29
N ALA A 123 -2.05 -7.01 6.27
CA ALA A 123 -1.04 -5.96 6.19
C ALA A 123 -1.65 -4.55 6.12
N VAL A 124 -2.79 -4.40 5.44
CA VAL A 124 -3.55 -3.14 5.39
C VAL A 124 -4.23 -2.83 6.73
N GLU A 125 -4.84 -3.82 7.37
CA GLU A 125 -5.54 -3.66 8.65
C GLU A 125 -4.58 -3.33 9.79
N GLU A 126 -3.43 -4.01 9.84
CA GLU A 126 -2.41 -3.84 10.89
C GLU A 126 -1.42 -2.71 10.60
N GLY A 127 -1.40 -2.18 9.38
CA GLY A 127 -0.43 -1.17 8.94
C GLY A 127 0.98 -1.71 8.81
N THR A 128 1.12 -2.99 8.44
CA THR A 128 2.38 -3.74 8.32
C THR A 128 2.75 -4.03 6.86
N ILE A 129 2.42 -3.09 5.97
CA ILE A 129 2.67 -3.14 4.51
C ILE A 129 4.11 -3.54 4.18
N SER A 130 5.09 -3.14 5.01
CA SER A 130 6.52 -3.45 4.89
C SER A 130 6.86 -4.94 4.73
N ASN A 131 5.99 -5.83 5.20
CA ASN A 131 6.27 -7.27 5.29
C ASN A 131 5.54 -8.10 4.22
N ILE A 132 4.84 -7.45 3.28
CA ILE A 132 4.05 -8.14 2.24
C ILE A 132 4.95 -9.04 1.39
N GLU A 133 6.09 -8.53 0.92
CA GLU A 133 7.09 -9.27 0.14
C GLU A 133 7.50 -10.57 0.85
N ASP A 134 8.06 -10.47 2.05
CA ASP A 134 8.58 -11.63 2.79
C ASP A 134 7.51 -12.70 2.99
N ASN A 135 6.29 -12.30 3.36
CA ASN A 135 5.20 -13.23 3.62
C ASN A 135 4.74 -13.97 2.36
N ILE A 136 4.63 -13.26 1.23
CA ILE A 136 4.16 -13.85 -0.03
C ILE A 136 5.25 -14.72 -0.67
N VAL A 137 6.52 -14.30 -0.61
CA VAL A 137 7.63 -15.11 -1.12
C VAL A 137 7.73 -16.42 -0.36
N ASN A 138 7.71 -16.38 0.99
CA ASN A 138 7.75 -17.60 1.81
C ASN A 138 6.59 -18.55 1.47
N LEU A 139 5.38 -18.01 1.30
CA LEU A 139 4.20 -18.79 0.92
C LEU A 139 4.39 -19.49 -0.43
N ILE A 140 4.86 -18.78 -1.45
CA ILE A 140 5.07 -19.34 -2.79
C ILE A 140 6.22 -20.35 -2.76
N GLU A 141 7.32 -20.09 -2.06
CA GLU A 141 8.42 -21.04 -1.94
C GLU A 141 8.00 -22.35 -1.26
N ASP A 142 7.18 -22.30 -0.21
CA ASP A 142 6.65 -23.48 0.47
C ASP A 142 5.78 -24.33 -0.48
N ASP A 143 4.96 -23.71 -1.32
CA ASP A 143 4.10 -24.40 -2.29
C ASP A 143 4.93 -25.11 -3.38
N TYR A 144 5.98 -24.45 -3.90
CA TYR A 144 6.84 -25.02 -4.93
C TYR A 144 7.83 -26.08 -4.39
N LEU A 145 8.20 -26.04 -3.11
CA LEU A 145 9.03 -27.09 -2.48
C LEU A 145 8.25 -28.40 -2.23
N ILE A 146 6.92 -28.37 -2.26
CA ILE A 146 6.07 -29.56 -2.11
C ILE A 146 5.89 -30.31 -3.45
N LEU A 147 6.21 -29.66 -4.57
CA LEU A 147 6.01 -30.19 -5.94
C LEU A 147 7.26 -30.88 -6.55
N ASP A 148 8.42 -30.83 -5.89
CA ASP A 148 9.67 -31.56 -6.21
C ASP A 148 9.90 -32.80 -5.31
#